data_AF-A0A0D6N2G2-F1
#
_entry.id   AF-A0A0D6N2G2-F1
#
_cell.length_a   1.000
_cell.length_b   1.000
_cell.length_c   1.000
_cell.angle_alpha   90.00
_cell.angle_beta   90.00
_cell.angle_gamma   90.00
#
_symmetry.space_group_name_H-M   'P 1'
#
loop_
_entity.id
_entity.type
_entity.pdbx_description
1 polymer ?
#
loop_
_entity_poly.entity_id
_entity_poly.type
_entity_poly.pdbx_seq_one_letter_code
_entity_poly.pdbx_strand_id
1 'polypeptide(L)'
;MLQFHKSAFLWRYLICSGVAALALHPLASKTAAAETATFAHSRHHNVEIDFADPAARCAATDLHLKMAITPESHDIGAVEQQIHLANALGRKLATDHQCAAVQSVDIAVIQNGSEARHLQATKGTNWQFAEVAASQPAPQAQPSPPLPPVPDALGAAAVTVPPAPAIDAPAPAAVPAQAQDAAPPAPPPPPVVLPEGYMGLLALLVRHNPALLDNENIQACWARHAFQRDFFAAQGNEFRKHEVENRARTDLAQISQQIPAGTLQANLAVRLGEYDFKQSSFPVALNGNVLTLSSTCDMSDTTVPGQVGLKLGETAPTFRLPMPAAEAEQFLKQRTRFGFINREMMAILTFHVEDSQLGKMTDSTPQPVALTHVKIYSDTDKTSLLADIGPDALENMRKAQDAAKAAQQAKEAAQQQAENRRRMAERVQNASRSEKLAMWVGQNTRGFNAPDLDTIRNVRARAMMQGAPVDAILLVQADGSGRAQVPTKWPGKLNLTTPKDQPALSSGTWYLVQGPVSVPEKGDFPAAEMTVQTLHACQQDQCKDAEDPQALLAALQPTVTP
;
A
#
# COMPACT_ATOMS: atom_id res chain seq x y z
N MET A 1 27.75 19.70 -17.31
CA MET A 1 28.31 20.74 -16.41
C MET A 1 27.16 21.53 -15.82
N LEU A 2 27.14 21.60 -14.48
CA LEU A 2 26.54 22.63 -13.58
C LEU A 2 25.07 23.01 -13.84
N GLN A 3 24.07 22.55 -13.06
CA GLN A 3 23.75 22.77 -11.63
C GLN A 3 23.44 24.22 -11.18
N PHE A 4 22.24 24.36 -10.60
CA PHE A 4 21.81 25.04 -9.34
C PHE A 4 20.63 26.01 -9.55
N HIS A 5 19.39 25.60 -9.21
CA HIS A 5 18.66 25.74 -7.92
C HIS A 5 18.00 27.11 -7.66
N LYS A 6 16.67 27.08 -7.45
CA LYS A 6 15.92 27.32 -6.18
C LYS A 6 14.47 27.73 -6.56
N SER A 7 13.46 26.88 -6.33
CA SER A 7 12.66 26.75 -5.09
C SER A 7 11.70 27.92 -4.84
N ALA A 8 10.38 27.67 -4.88
CA ALA A 8 9.44 27.94 -3.77
C ALA A 8 8.00 27.50 -4.10
N PHE A 9 7.29 27.19 -3.02
CA PHE A 9 6.10 26.38 -2.84
C PHE A 9 4.77 27.16 -2.94
N LEU A 10 3.68 26.38 -2.86
CA LEU A 10 2.27 26.72 -2.57
C LEU A 10 1.40 27.06 -3.80
N TRP A 11 0.27 26.36 -3.94
CA TRP A 11 -1.06 26.93 -3.70
C TRP A 11 -2.11 25.82 -3.54
N ARG A 12 -3.09 26.14 -2.68
CA ARG A 12 -4.18 25.33 -2.12
C ARG A 12 -5.38 25.19 -3.07
N TYR A 13 -6.14 24.11 -2.85
CA TYR A 13 -7.61 23.94 -2.92
C TYR A 13 -8.43 24.54 -4.10
N LEU A 14 -9.22 23.67 -4.72
CA LEU A 14 -10.43 24.04 -5.46
C LEU A 14 -11.62 23.16 -5.05
N ILE A 15 -12.79 23.78 -5.14
CA ILE A 15 -14.07 23.56 -4.44
C ILE A 15 -15.09 22.84 -5.35
N CYS A 16 -16.22 22.41 -4.74
CA CYS A 16 -17.58 22.16 -5.29
C CYS A 16 -18.01 20.68 -5.18
N SER A 17 -19.21 20.27 -4.74
CA SER A 17 -20.50 20.94 -4.48
C SER A 17 -21.43 19.96 -3.73
N GLY A 18 -22.45 20.45 -3.00
CA GLY A 18 -23.52 19.59 -2.46
C GLY A 18 -24.60 20.26 -1.60
N VAL A 19 -25.37 21.17 -2.20
CA VAL A 19 -26.79 21.59 -1.97
C VAL A 19 -27.41 21.62 -0.54
N ALA A 20 -28.02 22.79 -0.26
CA ALA A 20 -28.71 23.20 0.97
C ALA A 20 -30.08 22.55 1.24
N ALA A 21 -30.47 22.49 2.52
CA ALA A 21 -31.85 22.71 2.96
C ALA A 21 -31.90 23.20 4.43
N LEU A 22 -32.56 24.35 4.63
CA LEU A 22 -32.83 25.03 5.89
C LEU A 22 -33.84 24.27 6.76
N ALA A 23 -33.56 24.14 8.06
CA ALA A 23 -34.59 24.09 9.10
C ALA A 23 -34.02 24.67 10.40
N LEU A 24 -34.47 25.88 10.75
CA LEU A 24 -34.28 26.48 12.07
C LEU A 24 -35.08 25.70 13.12
N HIS A 25 -34.41 25.25 14.19
CA HIS A 25 -35.01 25.10 15.53
C HIS A 25 -34.00 25.61 16.58
N PRO A 26 -34.43 26.39 17.58
CA PRO A 26 -33.54 27.07 18.52
C PRO A 26 -33.20 26.20 19.75
N LEU A 27 -31.97 26.43 20.25
CA LEU A 27 -31.55 26.34 21.66
C LEU A 27 -31.82 25.01 22.41
N ALA A 28 -30.94 24.05 22.18
CA ALA A 28 -30.33 23.33 23.30
C ALA A 28 -28.88 23.79 23.38
N SER A 29 -28.61 24.71 24.32
CA SER A 29 -27.28 25.18 24.68
C SER A 29 -26.45 24.00 25.17
N LYS A 30 -25.85 23.24 24.26
CA LYS A 30 -24.61 22.54 24.54
C LYS A 30 -23.58 23.63 24.73
N THR A 31 -23.25 23.87 25.99
CA THR A 31 -21.97 24.46 26.38
C THR A 31 -20.92 23.96 25.40
N ALA A 32 -20.35 24.88 24.62
CA ALA A 32 -19.17 24.61 23.85
C ALA A 32 -18.13 24.16 24.88
N ALA A 33 -17.91 22.85 25.00
CA ALA A 33 -16.70 22.35 25.60
C ALA A 33 -15.59 22.99 24.79
N ALA A 34 -14.83 23.88 25.43
CA ALA A 34 -13.63 24.45 24.83
C ALA A 34 -12.84 23.26 24.27
N GLU A 35 -12.50 23.28 22.97
CA GLU A 35 -11.63 22.27 22.38
C GLU A 35 -10.33 22.27 23.20
N THR A 36 -10.19 21.27 24.07
CA THR A 36 -8.96 21.02 24.82
C THR A 36 -7.94 20.56 23.79
N ALA A 37 -6.98 21.42 23.49
CA ALA A 37 -5.90 21.05 22.61
C ALA A 37 -4.99 20.08 23.37
N THR A 38 -5.01 18.81 23.00
CA THR A 38 -4.19 17.78 23.63
C THR A 38 -2.73 17.95 23.25
N PHE A 39 -1.88 18.14 24.26
CA PHE A 39 -0.44 18.19 24.09
C PHE A 39 0.14 16.77 23.96
N ALA A 40 -0.26 15.83 24.80
CA ALA A 40 0.19 14.44 24.73
C ALA A 40 -0.84 13.48 25.33
N HIS A 41 -0.80 12.22 24.93
CA HIS A 41 -1.65 11.17 25.48
C HIS A 41 -0.82 9.92 25.78
N SER A 42 -0.96 9.40 26.99
CA SER A 42 -0.39 8.14 27.41
C SER A 42 -1.42 7.03 27.30
N ARG A 43 -1.27 6.17 26.30
CA ARG A 43 -2.13 4.98 26.12
C ARG A 43 -1.97 3.96 27.25
N HIS A 44 -0.76 3.87 27.83
CA HIS A 44 -0.47 2.90 28.89
C HIS A 44 -1.19 3.26 30.20
N HIS A 45 -1.18 4.55 30.56
CA HIS A 45 -1.82 5.04 31.78
C HIS A 45 -3.26 5.53 31.55
N ASN A 46 -3.73 5.58 30.30
CA ASN A 46 -4.99 6.22 29.90
C ASN A 46 -5.13 7.64 30.49
N VAL A 47 -4.15 8.49 30.17
CA VAL A 47 -4.05 9.88 30.65
C VAL A 47 -3.83 10.81 29.46
N GLU A 48 -4.61 11.88 29.40
CA GLU A 48 -4.42 13.01 28.49
C GLU A 48 -3.75 14.17 29.22
N ILE A 49 -2.85 14.83 28.50
CA ILE A 49 -2.14 16.02 28.94
C ILE A 49 -2.45 17.11 27.94
N ASP A 50 -3.20 18.11 28.39
CA ASP A 50 -3.74 19.16 27.54
C ASP A 50 -3.01 20.48 27.81
N PHE A 51 -3.06 21.39 26.82
CA PHE A 51 -2.67 22.77 27.07
C PHE A 51 -3.65 23.42 28.05
N ALA A 52 -3.12 24.06 29.10
CA ALA A 52 -3.94 24.85 30.02
C ALA A 52 -4.57 26.07 29.31
N ASP A 53 -3.84 26.62 28.33
CA ASP A 53 -4.32 27.62 27.37
C ASP A 53 -4.15 27.10 25.92
N PRO A 54 -5.25 26.63 25.28
CA PRO A 54 -5.24 26.11 23.91
C PRO A 54 -4.80 27.13 22.85
N ALA A 55 -4.86 28.44 23.14
CA ALA A 55 -4.48 29.50 22.22
C ALA A 55 -2.97 29.76 22.22
N ALA A 56 -2.31 29.62 23.37
CA ALA A 56 -0.87 29.82 23.51
C ALA A 56 -0.04 28.68 22.90
N ARG A 57 -0.52 27.43 23.01
CA ARG A 57 0.21 26.21 22.57
C ARG A 57 1.70 26.30 22.94
N CYS A 58 2.60 25.97 22.01
CA CYS A 58 4.05 26.08 22.20
C CYS A 58 4.66 27.45 21.80
N ALA A 59 3.83 28.49 21.62
CA ALA A 59 4.30 29.84 21.29
C ALA A 59 4.70 30.67 22.53
N ALA A 60 4.40 30.19 23.74
CA ALA A 60 4.78 30.83 25.00
C ALA A 60 6.17 30.38 25.47
N THR A 61 6.89 31.27 26.16
CA THR A 61 8.17 30.94 26.82
C THR A 61 7.96 30.03 28.02
N ASP A 62 6.83 30.19 28.73
CA ASP A 62 6.42 29.36 29.86
C ASP A 62 5.15 28.60 29.47
N LEU A 63 5.22 27.28 29.50
CA LEU A 63 4.15 26.42 29.03
C LEU A 63 3.38 25.82 30.20
N HIS A 64 2.07 26.10 30.26
CA HIS A 64 1.18 25.53 31.26
C HIS A 64 0.38 24.37 30.67
N LEU A 65 0.47 23.19 31.30
CA LEU A 65 -0.21 21.96 30.90
C LEU A 65 -1.10 21.45 32.04
N LYS A 66 -2.08 20.62 31.68
CA LYS A 66 -2.96 19.93 32.63
C LYS A 66 -2.91 18.44 32.39
N MET A 67 -2.57 17.66 33.42
CA MET A 67 -2.62 16.20 33.40
C MET A 67 -3.89 15.73 34.11
N ALA A 68 -4.86 15.18 33.37
CA ALA A 68 -6.11 14.73 33.94
C ALA A 68 -6.05 13.25 34.30
N ILE A 69 -6.09 12.95 35.60
CA ILE A 69 -6.16 11.59 36.15
C ILE A 69 -7.61 11.31 36.53
N THR A 70 -8.22 10.38 35.80
CA THR A 70 -9.63 9.99 35.96
C THR A 70 -9.73 8.59 36.58
N PRO A 71 -10.92 8.14 37.01
CA PRO A 71 -11.11 6.76 37.44
C PRO A 71 -10.80 5.70 36.37
N GLU A 72 -10.74 6.09 35.10
CA GLU A 72 -10.35 5.23 33.98
C GLU A 72 -8.83 5.22 33.73
N SER A 73 -8.07 6.05 34.45
CA SER A 73 -6.62 6.09 34.37
C SER A 73 -5.99 4.97 35.20
N HIS A 74 -4.96 4.31 34.66
CA HIS A 74 -4.33 3.12 35.24
C HIS A 74 -2.92 3.42 35.76
N ASP A 75 -2.60 2.91 36.95
CA ASP A 75 -1.25 2.88 37.52
C ASP A 75 -0.49 4.23 37.47
N ILE A 76 -1.20 5.32 37.77
CA ILE A 76 -0.69 6.71 37.70
C ILE A 76 -1.09 7.56 38.92
N GLY A 77 -1.62 6.92 39.97
CA GLY A 77 -2.10 7.60 41.17
C GLY A 77 -0.97 8.09 42.10
N ALA A 78 0.24 7.54 41.97
CA ALA A 78 1.40 7.90 42.77
C ALA A 78 2.24 9.01 42.12
N VAL A 79 2.89 9.84 42.94
CA VAL A 79 3.68 11.00 42.51
C VAL A 79 4.84 10.58 41.63
N GLU A 80 5.50 9.49 41.97
CA GLU A 80 6.65 8.95 41.23
C GLU A 80 6.24 8.53 39.82
N GLN A 81 5.04 7.97 39.66
CA GLN A 81 4.49 7.59 38.36
C GLN A 81 4.13 8.82 37.53
N GLN A 82 3.56 9.86 38.16
CA GLN A 82 3.24 11.14 37.53
C GLN A 82 4.50 11.88 37.06
N ILE A 83 5.55 11.90 37.88
CA ILE A 83 6.87 12.45 37.53
C ILE A 83 7.52 11.63 36.41
N HIS A 84 7.46 10.30 36.47
CA HIS A 84 7.98 9.45 35.40
C HIS A 84 7.28 9.71 34.06
N LEU A 85 5.95 9.87 34.08
CA LEU A 85 5.16 10.24 32.91
C LEU A 85 5.51 11.66 32.41
N ALA A 86 5.65 12.64 33.32
CA ALA A 86 6.05 13.99 32.98
C ALA A 86 7.46 14.04 32.35
N ASN A 87 8.41 13.27 32.88
CA ASN A 87 9.76 13.14 32.32
C ASN A 87 9.77 12.54 30.91
N ALA A 88 8.82 11.65 30.60
CA ALA A 88 8.64 11.14 29.25
C ALA A 88 8.19 12.24 28.25
N LEU A 89 7.48 13.28 28.72
CA LEU A 89 7.14 14.46 27.92
C LEU A 89 8.36 15.34 27.63
N GLY A 90 9.35 15.35 28.52
CA GLY A 90 10.59 16.11 28.34
C GLY A 90 11.31 15.78 27.03
N ARG A 91 11.22 14.53 26.56
CA ARG A 91 11.73 14.13 25.24
C ARG A 91 10.97 14.80 24.10
N LYS A 92 9.63 14.87 24.19
CA LYS A 92 8.79 15.54 23.20
C LYS A 92 9.11 17.04 23.14
N LEU A 93 9.26 17.69 24.30
CA LEU A 93 9.66 19.11 24.40
C LEU A 93 11.06 19.37 23.84
N ALA A 94 12.00 18.43 24.00
CA ALA A 94 13.35 18.54 23.46
C ALA A 94 13.43 18.37 21.93
N THR A 95 12.56 17.55 21.34
CA THR A 95 12.59 17.22 19.90
C THR A 95 11.60 18.00 19.05
N ASP A 96 10.57 18.62 19.64
CA ASP A 96 9.55 19.35 18.90
C ASP A 96 10.01 20.77 18.56
N HIS A 97 10.31 21.00 17.28
CA HIS A 97 10.71 22.31 16.77
C HIS A 97 9.64 23.40 16.99
N GLN A 98 8.36 23.02 17.13
CA GLN A 98 7.28 23.97 17.42
C GLN A 98 7.32 24.50 18.84
N CYS A 99 8.05 23.83 19.75
CA CYS A 99 8.23 24.20 21.15
C CYS A 99 9.65 24.69 21.47
N ALA A 100 10.42 25.09 20.46
CA ALA A 100 11.82 25.51 20.62
C ALA A 100 11.99 26.75 21.51
N ALA A 101 10.98 27.62 21.58
CA ALA A 101 10.96 28.85 22.37
C ALA A 101 10.60 28.64 23.85
N VAL A 102 10.08 27.47 24.21
CA VAL A 102 9.70 27.13 25.59
C VAL A 102 10.97 26.98 26.45
N GLN A 103 10.98 27.60 27.63
CA GLN A 103 12.07 27.59 28.60
C GLN A 103 11.67 26.95 29.92
N SER A 104 10.39 27.03 30.29
CA SER A 104 9.84 26.35 31.46
C SER A 104 8.50 25.68 31.13
N VAL A 105 8.21 24.57 31.80
CA VAL A 105 6.91 23.89 31.74
C VAL A 105 6.41 23.65 33.15
N ASP A 106 5.15 23.97 33.36
CA ASP A 106 4.41 23.70 34.59
C ASP A 106 3.19 22.83 34.26
N ILE A 107 3.06 21.70 34.96
CA ILE A 107 1.98 20.73 34.77
C ILE A 107 1.12 20.69 36.03
N ALA A 108 -0.12 21.16 35.93
CA ALA A 108 -1.12 20.97 36.96
C ALA A 108 -1.68 19.53 36.87
N VAL A 109 -1.51 18.74 37.91
CA VAL A 109 -2.07 17.38 37.99
C VAL A 109 -3.47 17.48 38.59
N ILE A 110 -4.48 17.19 37.78
CA ILE A 110 -5.88 17.18 38.20
C ILE A 110 -6.28 15.73 38.49
N GLN A 111 -6.48 15.39 39.75
CA GLN A 111 -6.89 14.05 40.17
C GLN A 111 -8.32 14.09 40.69
N ASN A 112 -9.20 13.30 40.07
CA ASN A 112 -10.64 13.24 40.42
C ASN A 112 -11.35 14.61 40.41
N GLY A 113 -10.96 15.50 39.50
CA GLY A 113 -11.59 16.82 39.32
C GLY A 113 -11.05 17.94 40.20
N SER A 114 -10.07 17.66 41.07
CA SER A 114 -9.35 18.68 41.86
C SER A 114 -7.87 18.70 41.52
N GLU A 115 -7.27 19.89 41.52
CA GLU A 115 -5.81 20.04 41.38
C GLU A 115 -5.13 19.46 42.62
N ALA A 116 -4.26 18.47 42.38
CA ALA A 116 -3.55 17.75 43.43
C ALA A 116 -2.15 18.34 43.68
N ARG A 117 -1.45 18.77 42.62
CA ARG A 117 -0.08 19.33 42.68
C ARG A 117 0.37 19.94 41.35
N HIS A 118 1.53 20.59 41.38
CA HIS A 118 2.25 21.07 40.21
C HIS A 118 3.59 20.38 40.03
N LEU A 119 3.90 20.00 38.79
CA LEU A 119 5.21 19.51 38.38
C LEU A 119 5.87 20.52 37.46
N GLN A 120 7.10 20.95 37.77
CA GLN A 120 7.82 21.92 36.96
C GLN A 120 9.14 21.36 36.44
N ALA A 121 9.47 21.76 35.22
CA ALA A 121 10.78 21.52 34.61
C ALA A 121 11.21 22.73 33.79
N THR A 122 12.52 22.89 33.63
CA THR A 122 13.11 23.93 32.79
C THR A 122 14.03 23.32 31.73
N LYS A 123 14.28 24.07 30.66
CA LYS A 123 15.23 23.67 29.62
C LYS A 123 16.64 23.42 30.20
N GLY A 124 17.03 24.21 31.19
CA GLY A 124 18.32 24.08 31.89
C GLY A 124 18.46 22.83 32.77
N THR A 125 17.34 22.19 33.15
CA THR A 125 17.31 20.93 33.90
C THR A 125 17.10 19.72 32.97
N ASN A 126 17.30 19.89 31.66
CA ASN A 126 17.02 18.88 30.62
C ASN A 126 15.59 18.33 30.69
N TRP A 127 14.63 19.19 31.03
CA TRP A 127 13.21 18.81 31.20
C TRP A 127 12.96 17.70 32.24
N GLN A 128 13.77 17.66 33.30
CA GLN A 128 13.49 16.81 34.47
C GLN A 128 12.44 17.50 35.35
N PHE A 129 11.27 16.89 35.46
CA PHE A 129 10.14 17.39 36.25
C PHE A 129 10.31 17.03 37.72
N ALA A 130 10.10 18.03 38.57
CA ALA A 130 10.04 17.88 40.02
C ALA A 130 8.75 18.50 40.56
N GLU A 131 8.28 18.00 41.69
CA GLU A 131 7.13 18.58 42.38
C GLU A 131 7.51 19.93 42.99
N VAL A 132 6.65 20.93 42.81
CA VAL A 132 6.82 22.25 43.42
C VAL A 132 5.88 22.35 44.60
N ALA A 133 6.44 22.50 45.79
CA ALA A 133 5.67 22.81 46.98
C ALA A 133 5.00 24.18 46.78
N ALA A 134 3.67 24.26 46.98
CA ALA A 134 2.93 25.50 46.86
C ALA A 134 3.60 26.63 47.67
N SER A 135 4.04 27.68 46.99
CA SER A 135 4.68 28.84 47.60
C SER A 135 3.77 29.47 48.65
N GLN A 136 4.09 29.29 49.94
CA GLN A 136 3.61 30.16 50.99
C GLN A 136 4.16 31.59 50.76
N PRO A 137 3.42 32.66 51.14
CA PRO A 137 3.91 34.03 51.04
C PRO A 137 5.18 34.22 51.88
N ALA A 138 6.10 35.02 51.33
CA ALA A 138 7.45 35.29 51.80
C ALA A 138 7.63 35.47 53.32
N PRO A 139 8.68 34.86 53.93
CA PRO A 139 9.25 35.34 55.18
C PRO A 139 10.10 36.59 54.92
N GLN A 140 9.83 37.63 55.70
CA GLN A 140 10.60 38.87 55.75
C GLN A 140 12.08 38.62 56.09
N ALA A 141 12.94 39.50 55.57
CA ALA A 141 14.35 39.59 55.86
C ALA A 141 14.65 39.91 57.34
N GLN A 142 15.64 39.23 57.93
CA GLN A 142 16.53 39.76 58.98
C GLN A 142 17.78 38.85 59.14
N PRO A 143 18.91 39.31 59.73
CA PRO A 143 20.21 39.33 59.07
C PRO A 143 21.23 38.30 59.62
N SER A 144 22.24 37.97 58.79
CA SER A 144 23.53 37.34 59.15
C SER A 144 24.26 38.15 60.25
N PRO A 145 25.20 37.63 61.09
CA PRO A 145 26.35 36.74 60.75
C PRO A 145 26.83 35.86 61.96
N PRO A 146 28.10 35.39 62.14
CA PRO A 146 29.22 35.06 61.23
C PRO A 146 29.79 33.60 61.41
N LEU A 147 30.55 33.11 60.42
CA LEU A 147 31.61 32.06 60.56
C LEU A 147 32.80 32.62 61.39
N PRO A 148 33.74 31.88 62.02
CA PRO A 148 34.45 30.66 61.54
C PRO A 148 34.89 29.73 62.75
N PRO A 149 35.96 28.89 62.78
CA PRO A 149 36.96 28.50 61.76
C PRO A 149 37.26 26.99 61.63
N VAL A 150 37.96 26.69 60.54
CA VAL A 150 38.76 25.47 60.29
C VAL A 150 39.93 25.39 61.29
N PRO A 151 40.39 24.17 61.64
CA PRO A 151 41.83 23.93 61.57
C PRO A 151 42.20 22.64 60.84
N ASP A 152 43.25 22.75 60.03
CA ASP A 152 44.14 21.69 59.57
C ASP A 152 44.80 20.95 60.74
N ALA A 153 45.13 19.67 60.50
CA ALA A 153 46.44 19.05 60.71
C ALA A 153 46.40 17.66 61.39
N LEU A 154 46.94 16.69 60.63
CA LEU A 154 47.90 15.64 61.02
C LEU A 154 47.61 14.77 62.26
N GLY A 155 47.43 13.47 62.01
CA GLY A 155 47.55 12.45 63.04
C GLY A 155 47.57 11.04 62.47
N ALA A 156 48.77 10.54 62.20
CA ALA A 156 49.02 9.14 61.87
C ALA A 156 48.61 8.21 63.04
N ALA A 157 47.95 7.10 62.73
CA ALA A 157 48.09 5.87 63.50
C ALA A 157 47.66 4.68 62.63
N ALA A 158 48.64 3.84 62.34
CA ALA A 158 48.47 2.53 61.72
C ALA A 158 47.65 1.61 62.64
N VAL A 159 46.74 0.84 62.05
CA VAL A 159 46.27 -0.41 62.64
C VAL A 159 46.39 -1.51 61.59
N THR A 160 47.41 -2.32 61.78
CA THR A 160 47.65 -3.62 61.17
C THR A 160 46.56 -4.61 61.61
N VAL A 161 45.97 -5.34 60.66
CA VAL A 161 45.12 -6.51 60.92
C VAL A 161 45.82 -7.76 60.38
N PRO A 162 45.83 -8.90 61.12
CA PRO A 162 46.73 -10.03 60.88
C PRO A 162 46.24 -11.00 59.78
N PRO A 163 47.10 -11.91 59.29
CA PRO A 163 46.78 -12.86 58.23
C PRO A 163 45.86 -13.99 58.71
N ALA A 164 44.98 -14.43 57.81
CA ALA A 164 44.08 -15.56 57.96
C ALA A 164 44.85 -16.89 58.12
N PRO A 165 44.37 -17.82 58.97
CA PRO A 165 44.95 -19.16 59.06
C PRO A 165 44.56 -20.02 57.85
N ALA A 166 45.55 -20.75 57.34
CA ALA A 166 45.41 -21.82 56.38
C ALA A 166 44.54 -22.96 56.96
N ILE A 167 43.56 -23.41 56.19
CA ILE A 167 42.84 -24.67 56.45
C ILE A 167 43.34 -25.66 55.40
N ASP A 168 44.05 -26.68 55.87
CA ASP A 168 44.35 -27.90 55.14
C ASP A 168 43.04 -28.58 54.73
N ALA A 169 42.80 -28.67 53.42
CA ALA A 169 41.77 -29.54 52.86
C ALA A 169 42.41 -30.88 52.47
N PRO A 170 41.99 -32.02 53.04
CA PRO A 170 42.52 -33.32 52.66
C PRO A 170 42.02 -33.72 51.26
N ALA A 171 42.91 -34.43 50.55
CA ALA A 171 42.68 -35.02 49.24
C ALA A 171 41.44 -35.93 49.19
N PRO A 172 40.64 -35.92 48.10
CA PRO A 172 39.53 -36.84 47.96
C PRO A 172 40.06 -38.26 47.70
N ALA A 173 39.71 -39.18 48.60
CA ALA A 173 39.84 -40.61 48.37
C ALA A 173 38.91 -41.05 47.23
N ALA A 174 39.43 -41.90 46.35
CA ALA A 174 38.69 -42.53 45.27
C ALA A 174 37.50 -43.34 45.82
N VAL A 175 36.29 -42.98 45.39
CA VAL A 175 35.07 -43.77 45.59
C VAL A 175 34.84 -44.59 44.31
N PRO A 176 34.59 -45.91 44.40
CA PRO A 176 34.38 -46.76 43.24
C PRO A 176 33.11 -46.38 42.47
N ALA A 177 33.19 -46.49 41.15
CA ALA A 177 32.13 -46.17 40.19
C ALA A 177 30.81 -46.89 40.52
N GLN A 178 29.81 -46.12 40.95
CA GLN A 178 28.41 -46.53 40.87
C GLN A 178 27.89 -46.19 39.46
N ALA A 179 27.20 -47.17 38.87
CA ALA A 179 26.57 -47.08 37.57
C ALA A 179 25.68 -45.82 37.49
N GLN A 180 25.94 -44.99 36.48
CA GLN A 180 25.06 -43.88 36.11
C GLN A 180 23.72 -44.46 35.69
N ASP A 181 22.69 -44.26 36.51
CA ASP A 181 21.32 -44.24 36.03
C ASP A 181 21.25 -43.23 34.88
N ALA A 182 20.71 -43.69 33.75
CA ALA A 182 20.51 -42.88 32.56
C ALA A 182 19.74 -41.62 32.94
N ALA A 183 20.35 -40.46 32.71
CA ALA A 183 19.68 -39.19 32.84
C ALA A 183 18.37 -39.23 32.02
N PRO A 184 17.24 -38.74 32.57
CA PRO A 184 16.00 -38.66 31.82
C PRO A 184 16.27 -37.91 30.50
N PRO A 185 15.66 -38.33 29.38
CA PRO A 185 15.88 -37.70 28.10
C PRO A 185 15.65 -36.19 28.23
N ALA A 186 16.63 -35.42 27.77
CA ALA A 186 16.54 -33.96 27.78
C ALA A 186 15.18 -33.57 27.18
N PRO A 187 14.43 -32.65 27.82
CA PRO A 187 13.20 -32.15 27.24
C PRO A 187 13.50 -31.66 25.82
N PRO A 188 12.60 -31.91 24.85
CA PRO A 188 12.81 -31.44 23.49
C PRO A 188 13.12 -29.94 23.53
N PRO A 189 14.09 -29.46 22.73
CA PRO A 189 14.42 -28.05 22.71
C PRO A 189 13.12 -27.25 22.50
N PRO A 190 12.92 -26.15 23.25
CA PRO A 190 11.72 -25.34 23.08
C PRO A 190 11.59 -24.98 21.60
N PRO A 191 10.36 -24.98 21.05
CA PRO A 191 10.15 -24.62 19.66
C PRO A 191 10.77 -23.24 19.41
N VAL A 192 11.67 -23.17 18.42
CA VAL A 192 12.31 -21.91 18.04
C VAL A 192 11.22 -20.94 17.60
N VAL A 193 10.99 -19.89 18.39
CA VAL A 193 10.09 -18.81 18.01
C VAL A 193 10.81 -17.98 16.95
N LEU A 194 10.35 -18.07 15.71
CA LEU A 194 10.92 -17.30 14.62
C LEU A 194 10.64 -15.81 14.86
N PRO A 195 11.64 -14.93 14.76
CA PRO A 195 11.43 -13.50 14.86
C PRO A 195 10.57 -13.01 13.69
N GLU A 196 9.62 -12.13 13.99
CA GLU A 196 8.65 -11.61 13.03
C GLU A 196 9.04 -10.20 12.55
N GLY A 197 8.50 -9.80 11.41
CA GLY A 197 8.69 -8.47 10.82
C GLY A 197 10.15 -8.15 10.51
N TYR A 198 10.57 -6.94 10.84
CA TYR A 198 11.92 -6.46 10.51
C TYR A 198 13.04 -7.23 11.22
N MET A 199 12.81 -7.77 12.42
CA MET A 199 13.80 -8.62 13.09
C MET A 199 13.98 -9.97 12.39
N GLY A 200 12.90 -10.57 11.89
CA GLY A 200 12.98 -11.73 11.00
C GLY A 200 13.80 -11.46 9.75
N LEU A 201 13.59 -10.29 9.14
CA LEU A 201 14.36 -9.85 7.99
C LEU A 201 15.84 -9.65 8.32
N LEU A 202 16.16 -9.01 9.44
CA LEU A 202 17.54 -8.78 9.87
C LEU A 202 18.30 -10.11 10.04
N ALA A 203 17.65 -11.11 10.64
CA ALA A 203 18.25 -12.43 10.79
C ALA A 203 18.42 -13.18 9.45
N LEU A 204 17.51 -13.00 8.48
CA LEU A 204 17.71 -13.48 7.10
C LEU A 204 18.87 -12.78 6.39
N LEU A 205 19.02 -11.47 6.57
CA LEU A 205 20.13 -10.70 6.00
C LEU A 205 21.48 -11.13 6.60
N VAL A 206 21.54 -11.40 7.90
CA VAL A 206 22.73 -11.95 8.57
C VAL A 206 23.05 -13.35 8.06
N ARG A 207 22.05 -14.20 7.86
CA ARG A 207 22.24 -15.54 7.25
C ARG A 207 22.86 -15.41 5.86
N HIS A 208 22.42 -14.44 5.06
CA HIS A 208 22.95 -14.17 3.74
C HIS A 208 24.36 -13.53 3.77
N ASN A 209 24.62 -12.64 4.71
CA ASN A 209 25.90 -11.96 4.89
C ASN A 209 26.32 -11.95 6.39
N PRO A 210 27.07 -12.97 6.84
CA PRO A 210 27.47 -13.10 8.24
C PRO A 210 28.35 -11.95 8.77
N ALA A 211 29.02 -11.19 7.88
CA ALA A 211 29.81 -10.02 8.28
C ALA A 211 28.98 -8.92 8.94
N LEU A 212 27.65 -8.93 8.74
CA LEU A 212 26.72 -8.03 9.43
C LEU A 212 26.70 -8.22 10.96
N LEU A 213 27.12 -9.39 11.46
CA LEU A 213 27.23 -9.65 12.90
C LEU A 213 28.26 -8.75 13.59
N ASP A 214 29.21 -8.18 12.84
CA ASP A 214 30.28 -7.35 13.40
C ASP A 214 29.90 -5.85 13.42
N ASN A 215 28.72 -5.50 12.93
CA ASN A 215 28.23 -4.12 12.95
C ASN A 215 27.55 -3.78 14.30
N GLU A 216 28.07 -2.78 15.00
CA GLU A 216 27.60 -2.36 16.33
C GLU A 216 26.12 -1.93 16.33
N ASN A 217 25.64 -1.26 15.28
CA ASN A 217 24.24 -0.82 15.18
C ASN A 217 23.29 -2.01 15.01
N ILE A 218 23.72 -3.05 14.28
CA ILE A 218 22.95 -4.30 14.14
C ILE A 218 22.88 -5.04 15.49
N GLN A 219 24.00 -5.13 16.21
CA GLN A 219 24.05 -5.75 17.54
C GLN A 219 23.18 -4.98 18.54
N ALA A 220 23.30 -3.65 18.58
CA ALA A 220 22.51 -2.77 19.43
C ALA A 220 21.02 -2.87 19.11
N CYS A 221 20.66 -2.92 17.83
CA CYS A 221 19.28 -3.08 17.41
C CYS A 221 18.70 -4.42 17.86
N TRP A 222 19.42 -5.52 17.64
CA TRP A 222 19.01 -6.84 18.11
C TRP A 222 18.90 -6.88 19.63
N ALA A 223 19.88 -6.32 20.35
CA ALA A 223 19.90 -6.24 21.80
C ALA A 223 18.68 -5.51 22.36
N ARG A 224 18.29 -4.38 21.73
CA ARG A 224 17.10 -3.62 22.11
C ARG A 224 15.81 -4.44 21.99
N HIS A 225 15.72 -5.36 21.04
CA HIS A 225 14.53 -6.17 20.80
C HIS A 225 14.53 -7.49 21.59
N ALA A 226 15.62 -8.26 21.55
CA ALA A 226 15.73 -9.58 22.19
C ALA A 226 16.06 -9.50 23.69
N PHE A 227 16.80 -8.46 24.11
CA PHE A 227 17.28 -8.28 25.49
C PHE A 227 16.87 -6.92 26.06
N GLN A 228 15.65 -6.45 25.71
CA GLN A 228 15.17 -5.10 25.96
C GLN A 228 15.49 -4.57 27.37
N ARG A 229 15.14 -5.34 28.41
CA ARG A 229 15.35 -4.95 29.82
C ARG A 229 16.84 -4.77 30.14
N ASP A 230 17.67 -5.72 29.72
CA ASP A 230 19.10 -5.72 30.02
C ASP A 230 19.81 -4.61 29.22
N PHE A 231 19.41 -4.39 27.97
CA PHE A 231 19.90 -3.31 27.11
C PHE A 231 19.60 -1.93 27.69
N PHE A 232 18.36 -1.68 28.13
CA PHE A 232 18.01 -0.40 28.77
C PHE A 232 18.65 -0.22 30.15
N ALA A 233 18.83 -1.29 30.93
CA ALA A 233 19.54 -1.24 32.20
C ALA A 233 21.04 -0.97 32.05
N ALA A 234 21.63 -1.35 30.91
CA ALA A 234 23.02 -1.07 30.56
C ALA A 234 23.20 0.30 29.87
N GLN A 235 22.11 1.00 29.54
CA GLN A 235 22.15 2.26 28.81
C GLN A 235 22.85 3.35 29.67
N GLY A 236 24.03 3.79 29.23
CA GLY A 236 24.89 4.74 29.95
C GLY A 236 26.10 4.11 30.64
N ASN A 237 26.27 2.79 30.60
CA ASN A 237 27.48 2.08 31.03
C ASN A 237 28.07 1.30 29.86
N GLU A 238 29.16 1.81 29.28
CA GLU A 238 29.79 1.25 28.08
C GLU A 238 30.25 -0.21 28.25
N PHE A 239 30.74 -0.58 29.43
CA PHE A 239 31.22 -1.95 29.70
C PHE A 239 30.07 -2.95 29.76
N ARG A 240 28.95 -2.58 30.41
CA ARG A 240 27.76 -3.43 30.47
C ARG A 240 27.03 -3.50 29.14
N LYS A 241 27.04 -2.40 28.39
CA LYS A 241 26.43 -2.34 27.06
C LYS A 241 27.13 -3.30 26.10
N HIS A 242 28.46 -3.31 26.08
CA HIS A 242 29.25 -4.22 25.26
C HIS A 242 28.98 -5.71 25.57
N GLU A 243 28.79 -6.07 26.84
CA GLU A 243 28.41 -7.44 27.23
C GLU A 243 27.06 -7.86 26.64
N VAL A 244 26.05 -6.98 26.74
CA VAL A 244 24.71 -7.23 26.19
C VAL A 244 24.74 -7.31 24.66
N GLU A 245 25.54 -6.47 23.99
CA GLU A 245 25.70 -6.48 22.53
C GLU A 245 26.42 -7.74 22.04
N ASN A 246 27.45 -8.22 22.74
CA ASN A 246 28.10 -9.49 22.40
C ASN A 246 27.16 -10.70 22.59
N ARG A 247 26.32 -10.67 23.63
CA ARG A 247 25.27 -11.68 23.80
C ARG A 247 24.25 -11.60 22.67
N ALA A 248 23.87 -10.39 22.25
CA ALA A 248 22.99 -10.16 21.11
C ALA A 248 23.58 -10.65 19.78
N ARG A 249 24.88 -10.44 19.55
CA ARG A 249 25.61 -10.99 18.41
C ARG A 249 25.53 -12.51 18.36
N THR A 250 25.77 -13.17 19.49
CA THR A 250 25.73 -14.64 19.59
C THR A 250 24.32 -15.18 19.35
N ASP A 251 23.33 -14.54 19.95
CA ASP A 251 21.92 -14.88 19.78
C ASP A 251 21.45 -14.71 18.33
N LEU A 252 21.77 -13.57 17.69
CA LEU A 252 21.47 -13.32 16.28
C LEU A 252 22.16 -14.33 15.36
N ALA A 253 23.43 -14.66 15.62
CA ALA A 253 24.14 -15.70 14.88
C ALA A 253 23.44 -17.05 14.98
N GLN A 254 22.99 -17.44 16.18
CA GLN A 254 22.24 -18.68 16.39
C GLN A 254 20.88 -18.65 15.68
N ILE A 255 20.09 -17.59 15.86
CA ILE A 255 18.76 -17.46 15.27
C ILE A 255 18.81 -17.42 13.74
N SER A 256 19.78 -16.70 13.16
CA SER A 256 19.97 -16.64 11.69
C SER A 256 20.23 -18.02 11.06
N GLN A 257 20.90 -18.92 11.80
CA GLN A 257 21.11 -20.31 11.35
C GLN A 257 19.85 -21.17 11.49
N GLN A 258 19.02 -20.90 12.49
CA GLN A 258 17.78 -21.64 12.77
C GLN A 258 16.61 -21.25 11.87
N ILE A 259 16.55 -20.00 11.40
CA ILE A 259 15.48 -19.55 10.47
C ILE A 259 15.61 -20.30 9.14
N PRO A 260 14.54 -20.94 8.62
CA PRO A 260 14.60 -21.59 7.31
C PRO A 260 14.97 -20.61 6.19
N ALA A 261 15.78 -21.07 5.23
CA ALA A 261 16.24 -20.23 4.13
C ALA A 261 15.07 -19.54 3.41
N GLY A 262 15.21 -18.22 3.21
CA GLY A 262 14.21 -17.39 2.54
C GLY A 262 12.85 -17.29 3.25
N THR A 263 12.68 -17.78 4.49
CA THR A 263 11.37 -17.74 5.17
C THR A 263 11.26 -16.51 6.08
N LEU A 264 10.30 -15.65 5.77
CA LEU A 264 10.03 -14.43 6.53
C LEU A 264 8.60 -14.44 7.07
N GLN A 265 8.42 -14.14 8.35
CA GLN A 265 7.09 -13.99 8.95
C GLN A 265 6.83 -12.52 9.28
N ALA A 266 5.60 -12.06 9.09
CA ALA A 266 5.17 -10.74 9.54
C ALA A 266 3.78 -10.77 10.15
N ASN A 267 3.60 -9.98 11.20
CA ASN A 267 2.29 -9.75 11.79
C ASN A 267 1.61 -8.58 11.12
N LEU A 268 0.32 -8.72 10.92
CA LEU A 268 -0.50 -7.66 10.41
C LEU A 268 -1.86 -7.65 11.09
N ALA A 269 -2.27 -6.46 11.53
CA ALA A 269 -3.64 -6.19 11.88
C ALA A 269 -4.49 -6.20 10.59
N VAL A 270 -5.40 -7.15 10.48
CA VAL A 270 -6.33 -7.29 9.35
C VAL A 270 -7.74 -7.02 9.81
N ARG A 271 -8.61 -6.62 8.89
CA ARG A 271 -10.00 -6.28 9.22
C ARG A 271 -10.97 -7.31 8.64
N LEU A 272 -11.82 -7.85 9.51
CA LEU A 272 -12.95 -8.69 9.16
C LEU A 272 -14.02 -7.86 8.43
N GLY A 273 -14.29 -8.22 7.18
CA GLY A 273 -15.33 -7.62 6.37
C GLY A 273 -16.75 -8.03 6.79
N GLU A 274 -17.75 -7.57 6.07
CA GLU A 274 -19.14 -7.97 6.30
C GLU A 274 -19.36 -9.44 5.94
N TYR A 275 -20.24 -10.10 6.68
CA TYR A 275 -20.51 -11.53 6.47
C TYR A 275 -21.15 -11.76 5.10
N ASP A 276 -20.55 -12.60 4.27
CA ASP A 276 -21.12 -13.01 3.00
C ASP A 276 -22.00 -14.24 3.21
N PHE A 277 -23.32 -14.03 3.26
CA PHE A 277 -24.30 -15.10 3.40
C PHE A 277 -24.29 -16.11 2.24
N LYS A 278 -23.91 -15.70 1.02
CA LYS A 278 -23.86 -16.62 -0.13
C LYS A 278 -22.69 -17.59 -0.01
N GLN A 279 -21.59 -17.12 0.58
CA GLN A 279 -20.37 -17.91 0.74
C GLN A 279 -20.17 -18.45 2.15
N SER A 280 -21.08 -18.13 3.09
CA SER A 280 -21.01 -18.51 4.49
C SER A 280 -19.63 -18.24 5.10
N SER A 281 -19.11 -17.04 4.89
CA SER A 281 -17.75 -16.67 5.30
C SER A 281 -17.60 -15.17 5.54
N PHE A 282 -16.58 -14.78 6.30
CA PHE A 282 -16.13 -13.41 6.37
C PHE A 282 -14.96 -13.16 5.40
N PRO A 283 -15.04 -12.15 4.53
CA PRO A 283 -13.89 -11.74 3.74
C PRO A 283 -12.89 -10.98 4.63
N VAL A 284 -11.61 -11.25 4.44
CA VAL A 284 -10.49 -10.59 5.14
C VAL A 284 -9.54 -10.06 4.07
N ALA A 285 -9.64 -8.78 3.77
CA ALA A 285 -8.77 -8.13 2.77
C ALA A 285 -7.54 -7.53 3.45
N LEU A 286 -6.38 -7.70 2.83
CA LEU A 286 -5.21 -6.89 3.18
C LEU A 286 -5.42 -5.45 2.67
N ASN A 287 -5.02 -4.47 3.47
CA ASN A 287 -5.08 -3.08 3.06
C ASN A 287 -3.88 -2.75 2.16
N GLY A 288 -4.04 -2.95 0.85
CA GLY A 288 -2.99 -2.75 -0.15
C GLY A 288 -2.25 -4.04 -0.51
N ASN A 289 -1.29 -3.92 -1.44
CA ASN A 289 -0.49 -5.02 -2.00
C ASN A 289 1.00 -4.92 -1.67
N VAL A 290 1.38 -3.94 -0.86
CA VAL A 290 2.76 -3.75 -0.37
C VAL A 290 2.74 -3.78 1.15
N LEU A 291 3.50 -4.68 1.75
CA LEU A 291 3.75 -4.74 3.18
C LEU A 291 5.09 -4.09 3.48
N THR A 292 5.09 -3.06 4.33
CA THR A 292 6.31 -2.39 4.74
C THR A 292 6.80 -2.94 6.07
N LEU A 293 8.06 -3.39 6.10
CA LEU A 293 8.77 -3.75 7.32
C LEU A 293 9.75 -2.63 7.66
N SER A 294 9.56 -1.97 8.80
CA SER A 294 10.42 -0.86 9.24
C SER A 294 11.19 -1.23 10.50
N SER A 295 12.46 -0.84 10.55
CA SER A 295 13.24 -0.84 11.77
C SER A 295 12.73 0.24 12.73
N THR A 296 12.82 -0.03 14.03
CA THR A 296 12.65 1.00 15.07
C THR A 296 14.01 1.50 15.61
N CYS A 297 15.10 0.98 15.04
CA CYS A 297 16.48 1.33 15.34
C CYS A 297 17.03 2.24 14.23
N ASP A 298 18.08 2.99 14.57
CA ASP A 298 18.85 3.71 13.57
C ASP A 298 19.73 2.72 12.78
N MET A 299 19.51 2.67 11.47
CA MET A 299 20.25 1.81 10.53
C MET A 299 21.07 2.63 9.53
N SER A 300 21.14 3.96 9.70
CA SER A 300 21.73 4.89 8.72
C SER A 300 23.22 4.63 8.45
N ASP A 301 23.96 4.20 9.47
CA ASP A 301 25.38 3.84 9.37
C ASP A 301 25.60 2.35 9.01
N THR A 302 24.57 1.67 8.50
CA THR A 302 24.66 0.27 8.06
C THR A 302 24.43 0.15 6.56
N THR A 303 24.87 -0.96 5.96
CA THR A 303 24.53 -1.31 4.57
C THR A 303 23.14 -1.94 4.43
N VAL A 304 22.42 -2.06 5.54
CA VAL A 304 21.10 -2.70 5.63
C VAL A 304 20.00 -1.62 5.55
N PRO A 305 18.96 -1.82 4.74
CA PRO A 305 17.86 -0.85 4.63
C PRO A 305 17.10 -0.71 5.96
N GLY A 306 16.81 0.51 6.39
CA GLY A 306 16.00 0.79 7.57
C GLY A 306 14.52 0.48 7.38
N GLN A 307 14.08 0.35 6.13
CA GLN A 307 12.72 -0.04 5.76
C GLN A 307 12.73 -0.89 4.50
N VAL A 308 11.88 -1.91 4.41
CA VAL A 308 11.75 -2.72 3.21
C VAL A 308 10.28 -2.90 2.85
N GLY A 309 9.93 -2.54 1.62
CA GLY A 309 8.63 -2.85 1.04
C GLY A 309 8.62 -4.25 0.43
N LEU A 310 7.60 -5.05 0.75
CA LEU A 310 7.37 -6.39 0.22
C LEU A 310 6.11 -6.37 -0.65
N LYS A 311 6.25 -6.55 -1.97
CA LYS A 311 5.14 -6.60 -2.90
C LYS A 311 4.55 -8.01 -2.92
N LEU A 312 3.29 -8.11 -2.49
CA LEU A 312 2.54 -9.37 -2.32
C LEU A 312 1.86 -9.85 -3.61
N GLY A 313 1.81 -8.99 -4.62
CA GLY A 313 1.16 -9.23 -5.91
C GLY A 313 0.69 -7.93 -6.58
N GLU A 314 -0.03 -8.04 -7.69
CA GLU A 314 -0.63 -6.88 -8.39
C GLU A 314 -1.92 -6.38 -7.73
N THR A 315 -2.59 -7.23 -6.96
CA THR A 315 -3.82 -6.89 -6.25
C THR A 315 -3.71 -7.28 -4.78
N ALA A 316 -4.45 -6.58 -3.91
CA ALA A 316 -4.49 -6.90 -2.51
C ALA A 316 -5.19 -8.27 -2.31
N PRO A 317 -4.53 -9.25 -1.68
CA PRO A 317 -5.14 -10.55 -1.48
C PRO A 317 -6.32 -10.42 -0.49
N THR A 318 -7.42 -11.09 -0.82
CA THR A 318 -8.58 -11.24 0.05
C THR A 318 -8.72 -12.69 0.44
N PHE A 319 -8.65 -12.96 1.74
CA PHE A 319 -8.88 -14.26 2.36
C PHE A 319 -10.35 -14.43 2.73
N ARG A 320 -10.77 -15.68 2.93
CA ARG A 320 -12.11 -15.99 3.41
C ARG A 320 -11.97 -16.83 4.67
N LEU A 321 -12.65 -16.39 5.71
CA LEU A 321 -12.79 -17.11 6.95
C LEU A 321 -14.14 -17.83 6.92
N PRO A 322 -14.18 -19.13 6.57
CA PRO A 322 -15.43 -19.89 6.52
C PRO A 322 -16.00 -20.00 7.94
N MET A 323 -17.27 -19.64 8.09
CA MET A 323 -17.96 -19.68 9.37
C MET A 323 -19.47 -19.76 9.14
N PRO A 324 -20.18 -20.77 9.66
CA PRO A 324 -21.64 -20.87 9.57
C PRO A 324 -22.34 -19.65 10.16
N ALA A 325 -23.51 -19.28 9.63
CA ALA A 325 -24.20 -18.03 10.00
C ALA A 325 -24.48 -17.90 11.51
N ALA A 326 -24.88 -18.99 12.16
CA ALA A 326 -25.14 -19.00 13.62
C ALA A 326 -23.86 -18.77 14.44
N GLU A 327 -22.74 -19.36 14.00
CA GLU A 327 -21.43 -19.17 14.62
C GLU A 327 -20.91 -17.75 14.37
N ALA A 328 -21.08 -17.24 13.15
CA ALA A 328 -20.74 -15.87 12.77
C ALA A 328 -21.48 -14.83 13.62
N GLU A 329 -22.76 -15.05 13.89
CA GLU A 329 -23.53 -14.18 14.78
C GLU A 329 -22.96 -14.17 16.21
N GLN A 330 -22.65 -15.35 16.76
CA GLN A 330 -22.06 -15.46 18.09
C GLN A 330 -20.65 -14.83 18.14
N PHE A 331 -19.84 -15.07 17.11
CA PHE A 331 -18.50 -14.50 16.97
C PHE A 331 -18.55 -12.97 16.93
N LEU A 332 -19.47 -12.37 16.17
CA LEU A 332 -19.65 -10.91 16.17
C LEU A 332 -20.17 -10.39 17.50
N LYS A 333 -21.11 -11.09 18.16
CA LYS A 333 -21.64 -10.69 19.48
C LYS A 333 -20.53 -10.61 20.53
N GLN A 334 -19.66 -11.61 20.60
CA GLN A 334 -18.52 -11.62 21.55
C GLN A 334 -17.55 -10.45 21.33
N ARG A 335 -17.52 -9.92 20.10
CA ARG A 335 -16.64 -8.82 19.68
C ARG A 335 -17.35 -7.47 19.67
N THR A 336 -18.62 -7.43 20.05
CA THR A 336 -19.40 -6.19 20.13
C THR A 336 -19.31 -5.62 21.53
N ARG A 337 -18.81 -4.38 21.65
CA ARG A 337 -18.81 -3.62 22.90
C ARG A 337 -19.33 -2.21 22.63
N PHE A 338 -20.22 -1.71 23.48
CA PHE A 338 -20.81 -0.37 23.36
C PHE A 338 -21.41 -0.05 21.97
N GLY A 339 -22.03 -1.04 21.31
CA GLY A 339 -22.63 -0.89 19.99
C GLY A 339 -21.64 -0.91 18.81
N PHE A 340 -20.34 -1.05 19.07
CA PHE A 340 -19.30 -1.20 18.04
C PHE A 340 -18.81 -2.64 17.97
N ILE A 341 -18.70 -3.17 16.74
CA ILE A 341 -18.12 -4.49 16.49
C ILE A 341 -16.62 -4.34 16.23
N ASN A 342 -15.78 -4.88 17.13
CA ASN A 342 -14.35 -4.96 16.88
C ASN A 342 -14.06 -5.96 15.75
N ARG A 343 -13.72 -5.44 14.58
CA ARG A 343 -13.40 -6.24 13.38
C ARG A 343 -11.90 -6.46 13.18
N GLU A 344 -11.05 -5.95 14.06
CA GLU A 344 -9.60 -6.10 13.95
C GLU A 344 -9.17 -7.48 14.42
N MET A 345 -8.40 -8.18 13.60
CA MET A 345 -7.84 -9.50 13.88
C MET A 345 -6.34 -9.47 13.60
N MET A 346 -5.60 -10.39 14.19
CA MET A 346 -4.19 -10.56 13.85
C MET A 346 -4.01 -11.67 12.82
N ALA A 347 -3.20 -11.39 11.82
CA ALA A 347 -2.73 -12.37 10.86
C ALA A 347 -1.21 -12.48 10.92
N ILE A 348 -0.70 -13.72 10.85
CA ILE A 348 0.70 -14.00 10.56
C ILE A 348 0.77 -14.38 9.09
N LEU A 349 1.51 -13.58 8.33
CA LEU A 349 1.82 -13.82 6.93
C LEU A 349 3.22 -14.41 6.85
N THR A 350 3.35 -15.56 6.18
CA THR A 350 4.65 -16.16 5.87
C THR A 350 4.95 -15.97 4.39
N PHE A 351 6.16 -15.50 4.11
CA PHE A 351 6.65 -15.22 2.77
C PHE A 351 7.88 -16.07 2.49
N HIS A 352 8.04 -16.40 1.21
CA HIS A 352 9.31 -16.80 0.66
C HIS A 352 9.99 -15.61 -0.03
N VAL A 353 11.20 -15.31 0.42
CA VAL A 353 12.12 -14.30 -0.12
C VAL A 353 13.29 -15.05 -0.75
N GLU A 354 13.50 -14.85 -2.05
CA GLU A 354 14.64 -15.46 -2.73
C GLU A 354 15.96 -14.82 -2.26
N ASP A 355 17.01 -15.63 -2.10
CA ASP A 355 18.33 -15.15 -1.68
C ASP A 355 18.88 -14.05 -2.61
N SER A 356 18.57 -14.11 -3.91
CA SER A 356 18.99 -13.11 -4.90
C SER A 356 18.34 -11.73 -4.69
N GLN A 357 17.22 -11.68 -3.97
CA GLN A 357 16.49 -10.46 -3.65
C GLN A 357 16.99 -9.81 -2.37
N LEU A 358 17.51 -10.59 -1.41
CA LEU A 358 18.02 -10.08 -0.13
C LEU A 358 19.10 -9.01 -0.33
N GLY A 359 20.05 -9.24 -1.24
CA GLY A 359 21.11 -8.28 -1.57
C GLY A 359 20.64 -7.04 -2.37
N LYS A 360 19.38 -7.00 -2.82
CA LYS A 360 18.80 -5.92 -3.62
C LYS A 360 17.77 -5.08 -2.85
N MET A 361 17.48 -5.44 -1.61
CA MET A 361 16.52 -4.73 -0.78
C MET A 361 17.01 -3.32 -0.46
N THR A 362 16.15 -2.33 -0.67
CA THR A 362 16.40 -0.92 -0.41
C THR A 362 15.16 -0.25 0.20
N ASP A 363 15.35 0.93 0.78
CA ASP A 363 14.26 1.70 1.41
C ASP A 363 13.20 2.20 0.40
N SER A 364 13.53 2.25 -0.89
CA SER A 364 12.71 2.94 -1.89
C SER A 364 11.88 2.01 -2.77
N THR A 365 12.35 0.79 -3.03
CA THR A 365 11.77 -0.09 -4.06
C THR A 365 11.22 -1.36 -3.44
N PRO A 366 9.88 -1.56 -3.48
CA PRO A 366 9.27 -2.80 -3.00
C PRO A 366 9.75 -4.02 -3.79
N GLN A 367 10.17 -5.07 -3.08
CA GLN A 367 10.63 -6.31 -3.68
C GLN A 367 9.49 -7.33 -3.79
N PRO A 368 9.35 -8.03 -4.91
CA PRO A 368 8.34 -9.08 -5.04
C PRO A 368 8.65 -10.23 -4.07
N VAL A 369 7.64 -10.67 -3.34
CA VAL A 369 7.73 -11.84 -2.46
C VAL A 369 6.55 -12.78 -2.69
N ALA A 370 6.79 -14.08 -2.51
CA ALA A 370 5.74 -15.07 -2.59
C ALA A 370 5.11 -15.26 -1.20
N LEU A 371 3.85 -14.86 -1.02
CA LEU A 371 3.07 -15.27 0.16
C LEU A 371 2.80 -16.77 0.09
N THR A 372 3.29 -17.52 1.08
CA THR A 372 3.25 -19.00 1.14
C THR A 372 2.30 -19.53 2.20
N HIS A 373 2.06 -18.76 3.27
CA HIS A 373 1.17 -19.18 4.36
C HIS A 373 0.49 -17.99 5.01
N VAL A 374 -0.78 -18.13 5.38
CA VAL A 374 -1.50 -17.16 6.22
C VAL A 374 -2.15 -17.87 7.39
N LYS A 375 -1.90 -17.38 8.60
CA LYS A 375 -2.62 -17.79 9.81
C LYS A 375 -3.38 -16.60 10.37
N ILE A 376 -4.67 -16.74 10.62
CA ILE A 376 -5.53 -15.69 11.15
C ILE A 376 -6.00 -16.10 12.54
N TYR A 377 -5.86 -15.20 13.51
CA TYR A 377 -6.19 -15.42 14.91
C TYR A 377 -7.37 -14.56 15.35
N SER A 378 -8.11 -15.05 16.34
CA SER A 378 -9.25 -14.33 16.92
C SER A 378 -8.86 -13.12 17.75
N ASP A 379 -7.64 -13.10 18.26
CA ASP A 379 -7.18 -12.15 19.26
C ASP A 379 -5.79 -11.64 18.93
N THR A 380 -5.42 -10.54 19.60
CA THR A 380 -4.12 -9.88 19.43
C THR A 380 -2.96 -10.72 19.92
N ASP A 381 -3.23 -11.59 20.90
CA ASP A 381 -2.22 -12.42 21.57
C ASP A 381 -1.98 -13.75 20.84
N LYS A 382 -2.66 -13.96 19.69
CA LYS A 382 -2.54 -15.15 18.82
C LYS A 382 -2.84 -16.46 19.55
N THR A 383 -3.73 -16.43 20.53
CA THR A 383 -4.04 -17.59 21.37
C THR A 383 -5.01 -18.57 20.71
N SER A 384 -5.92 -18.08 19.85
CA SER A 384 -6.89 -18.92 19.16
C SER A 384 -6.85 -18.71 17.64
N LEU A 385 -6.55 -19.80 16.92
CA LEU A 385 -6.42 -19.83 15.47
C LEU A 385 -7.79 -20.01 14.81
N LEU A 386 -8.14 -19.08 13.92
CA LEU A 386 -9.39 -19.08 13.17
C LEU A 386 -9.24 -19.65 11.76
N ALA A 387 -8.12 -19.36 11.10
CA ALA A 387 -7.84 -19.90 9.77
C ALA A 387 -6.35 -20.22 9.61
N ASP A 388 -6.10 -21.32 8.92
CA ASP A 388 -4.79 -21.77 8.49
C ASP A 388 -4.85 -21.99 6.96
N ILE A 389 -4.22 -21.08 6.21
CA ILE A 389 -4.30 -21.04 4.75
C ILE A 389 -2.92 -21.34 4.19
N GLY A 390 -2.70 -22.60 3.81
CA GLY A 390 -1.46 -23.07 3.21
C GLY A 390 -1.26 -22.66 1.74
N PRO A 391 -0.12 -23.05 1.15
CA PRO A 391 0.29 -22.62 -0.19
C PRO A 391 -0.69 -23.03 -1.30
N ASP A 392 -1.23 -24.26 -1.26
CA ASP A 392 -2.17 -24.74 -2.28
C ASP A 392 -3.48 -23.94 -2.27
N ALA A 393 -3.98 -23.60 -1.08
CA ALA A 393 -5.17 -22.78 -0.92
C ALA A 393 -4.93 -21.35 -1.45
N LEU A 394 -3.77 -20.77 -1.15
CA LEU A 394 -3.38 -19.45 -1.66
C LEU A 394 -3.24 -19.45 -3.20
N GLU A 395 -2.69 -20.50 -3.79
CA GLU A 395 -2.58 -20.63 -5.25
C GLU A 395 -3.96 -20.75 -5.89
N ASN A 396 -4.85 -21.58 -5.34
CA ASN A 396 -6.22 -21.72 -5.82
C ASN A 396 -7.00 -20.40 -5.72
N MET A 397 -6.78 -19.64 -4.65
CA MET A 397 -7.37 -18.31 -4.48
C MET A 397 -6.86 -17.31 -5.52
N ARG A 398 -5.56 -17.30 -5.83
CA ARG A 398 -5.00 -16.47 -6.90
C ARG A 398 -5.63 -16.82 -8.25
N LYS A 399 -5.69 -18.10 -8.61
CA LYS A 399 -6.36 -18.57 -9.83
C LYS A 399 -7.83 -18.13 -9.90
N ALA A 400 -8.56 -18.23 -8.79
CA ALA A 400 -9.94 -17.79 -8.72
C ALA A 400 -10.09 -16.27 -8.89
N GLN A 401 -9.18 -15.47 -8.32
CA GLN A 401 -9.16 -14.01 -8.48
C GLN A 401 -8.85 -13.62 -9.93
N ASP A 402 -7.85 -14.26 -10.55
CA ASP A 402 -7.51 -14.02 -11.95
C ASP A 402 -8.67 -14.37 -12.89
N ALA A 403 -9.32 -15.52 -12.66
CA ALA A 403 -10.50 -15.92 -13.41
C ALA A 403 -11.68 -14.93 -13.23
N ALA A 404 -11.91 -14.45 -12.01
CA ALA A 404 -12.94 -13.45 -11.74
C ALA A 404 -12.64 -12.12 -12.44
N LYS A 405 -11.38 -11.67 -12.43
CA LYS A 405 -10.92 -10.46 -13.12
C LYS A 405 -11.09 -10.60 -14.64
N ALA A 406 -10.68 -11.72 -15.21
CA ALA A 406 -10.86 -12.01 -16.63
C ALA A 406 -12.35 -12.05 -17.01
N ALA A 407 -13.19 -12.68 -16.19
CA ALA A 407 -14.63 -12.73 -16.41
C ALA A 407 -15.28 -11.34 -16.32
N GLN A 408 -14.82 -10.48 -15.40
CA GLN A 408 -15.30 -9.12 -15.30
C GLN A 408 -14.88 -8.27 -16.49
N GLN A 409 -13.63 -8.36 -16.93
CA GLN A 409 -13.15 -7.70 -18.15
C GLN A 409 -13.92 -8.18 -19.38
N ALA A 410 -14.23 -9.47 -19.49
CA ALA A 410 -15.05 -10.00 -20.56
C ALA A 410 -16.49 -9.47 -20.51
N LYS A 411 -17.09 -9.35 -19.32
CA LYS A 411 -18.42 -8.73 -19.14
C LYS A 411 -18.42 -7.26 -19.52
N GLU A 412 -17.43 -6.50 -19.07
CA GLU A 412 -17.28 -5.07 -19.41
C GLU A 412 -17.05 -4.89 -20.90
N ALA A 413 -16.20 -5.71 -21.53
CA ALA A 413 -16.00 -5.70 -22.97
C ALA A 413 -17.30 -6.07 -23.72
N ALA A 414 -18.05 -7.09 -23.25
CA ALA A 414 -19.32 -7.47 -23.85
C ALA A 414 -20.39 -6.38 -23.68
N GLN A 415 -20.45 -5.71 -22.53
CA GLN A 415 -21.34 -4.57 -22.26
C GLN A 415 -20.97 -3.38 -23.15
N GLN A 416 -19.68 -3.03 -23.25
CA GLN A 416 -19.22 -1.98 -24.15
C GLN A 416 -19.54 -2.32 -25.61
N GLN A 417 -19.36 -3.57 -26.04
CA GLN A 417 -19.75 -4.01 -27.38
C GLN A 417 -21.27 -3.95 -27.60
N ALA A 418 -22.08 -4.32 -26.60
CA ALA A 418 -23.53 -4.23 -26.68
C ALA A 418 -24.01 -2.78 -26.73
N GLU A 419 -23.42 -1.91 -25.91
CA GLU A 419 -23.72 -0.48 -25.89
C GLU A 419 -23.26 0.22 -27.17
N ASN A 420 -22.07 -0.11 -27.68
CA ASN A 420 -21.59 0.38 -28.97
C ASN A 420 -22.52 -0.06 -30.10
N ARG A 421 -22.99 -1.31 -30.09
CA ARG A 421 -23.98 -1.81 -31.06
C ARG A 421 -25.31 -1.07 -30.93
N ARG A 422 -25.80 -0.83 -29.72
CA ARG A 422 -27.03 -0.06 -29.49
C ARG A 422 -26.91 1.38 -29.99
N ARG A 423 -25.83 2.09 -29.62
CA ARG A 423 -25.55 3.45 -30.08
C ARG A 423 -25.37 3.51 -31.60
N MET A 424 -24.78 2.48 -32.21
CA MET A 424 -24.71 2.37 -33.66
C MET A 424 -26.11 2.21 -34.27
N ALA A 425 -26.93 1.30 -33.76
CA ALA A 425 -28.29 1.10 -34.26
C ALA A 425 -29.12 2.39 -34.15
N GLU A 426 -29.04 3.11 -33.04
CA GLU A 426 -29.71 4.41 -32.83
C GLU A 426 -29.18 5.49 -33.81
N ARG A 427 -27.87 5.53 -34.10
CA ARG A 427 -27.30 6.43 -35.11
C ARG A 427 -27.74 6.07 -36.52
N VAL A 428 -27.73 4.79 -36.89
CA VAL A 428 -28.17 4.32 -38.21
C VAL A 428 -29.66 4.60 -38.42
N GLN A 429 -30.48 4.48 -37.37
CA GLN A 429 -31.91 4.81 -37.47
C GLN A 429 -32.13 6.30 -37.76
N ASN A 430 -31.38 7.19 -37.10
CA ASN A 430 -31.56 8.64 -37.19
C ASN A 430 -30.70 9.34 -38.25
N ALA A 431 -29.77 8.63 -38.88
CA ALA A 431 -28.88 9.16 -39.91
C ALA A 431 -29.62 9.49 -41.21
N SER A 432 -29.18 10.55 -41.89
CA SER A 432 -29.59 10.87 -43.26
C SER A 432 -29.14 9.76 -44.22
N ARG A 433 -29.79 9.66 -45.39
CA ARG A 433 -29.47 8.65 -46.40
C ARG A 433 -28.00 8.67 -46.83
N SER A 434 -27.44 9.86 -46.99
CA SER A 434 -26.01 10.06 -47.29
C SER A 434 -25.10 9.58 -46.16
N GLU A 435 -25.50 9.75 -44.90
CA GLU A 435 -24.73 9.28 -43.75
C GLU A 435 -24.80 7.76 -43.59
N LYS A 436 -25.95 7.12 -43.87
CA LYS A 436 -26.06 5.65 -43.87
C LYS A 436 -25.16 5.02 -44.93
N LEU A 437 -25.17 5.58 -46.14
CA LEU A 437 -24.27 5.16 -47.23
C LEU A 437 -22.80 5.50 -46.94
N ALA A 438 -22.49 6.54 -46.17
CA ALA A 438 -21.12 6.86 -45.75
C ALA A 438 -20.62 5.98 -44.59
N MET A 439 -21.50 5.57 -43.67
CA MET A 439 -21.21 4.61 -42.59
C MET A 439 -20.81 3.23 -43.14
N TRP A 440 -21.22 2.92 -44.36
CA TRP A 440 -20.87 1.74 -45.12
C TRP A 440 -19.47 1.78 -45.77
N VAL A 441 -18.78 2.93 -45.71
CA VAL A 441 -17.82 3.36 -46.74
C VAL A 441 -16.62 4.14 -46.17
N GLY A 442 -16.58 4.50 -44.88
CA GLY A 442 -15.37 5.02 -44.20
C GLY A 442 -15.28 6.56 -44.06
N GLN A 443 -14.75 7.17 -42.99
CA GLN A 443 -13.84 6.75 -41.90
C GLN A 443 -14.33 7.18 -40.50
N ASN A 444 -13.77 6.51 -39.47
CA ASN A 444 -13.70 6.89 -38.05
C ASN A 444 -14.86 6.44 -37.13
N THR A 445 -15.11 5.12 -37.06
CA THR A 445 -15.65 4.51 -35.83
C THR A 445 -14.80 3.29 -35.44
N ARG A 446 -14.10 3.39 -34.30
CA ARG A 446 -13.14 2.41 -33.76
C ARG A 446 -13.78 1.07 -33.36
N GLY A 447 -14.43 0.32 -34.26
CA GLY A 447 -15.10 -0.91 -33.82
C GLY A 447 -15.51 -1.98 -34.84
N PHE A 448 -15.39 -1.76 -36.17
CA PHE A 448 -16.07 -2.66 -37.13
C PHE A 448 -15.20 -3.35 -38.20
N ASN A 449 -13.89 -3.07 -38.32
CA ASN A 449 -12.95 -3.80 -39.19
C ASN A 449 -13.46 -4.08 -40.64
N ALA A 450 -13.98 -3.09 -41.36
CA ALA A 450 -14.39 -3.21 -42.77
C ALA A 450 -13.71 -2.14 -43.66
N PRO A 451 -13.48 -2.42 -44.96
CA PRO A 451 -12.77 -1.50 -45.87
C PRO A 451 -13.63 -0.33 -46.37
N ASP A 452 -12.99 0.81 -46.61
CA ASP A 452 -13.62 2.06 -47.06
C ASP A 452 -13.94 2.03 -48.58
N LEU A 453 -15.01 2.71 -49.01
CA LEU A 453 -15.35 2.95 -50.42
C LEU A 453 -14.63 4.23 -50.86
N ASP A 454 -13.92 4.14 -51.97
CA ASP A 454 -13.17 5.25 -52.52
C ASP A 454 -14.04 6.17 -53.39
N THR A 455 -13.55 7.39 -53.60
CA THR A 455 -14.08 8.26 -54.66
C THR A 455 -13.17 8.18 -55.87
N ILE A 456 -13.74 8.12 -57.07
CA ILE A 456 -12.94 8.06 -58.31
C ILE A 456 -11.95 9.22 -58.42
N ARG A 457 -12.29 10.39 -57.85
CA ARG A 457 -11.40 11.55 -57.81
C ARG A 457 -10.12 11.24 -57.02
N ASN A 458 -10.25 10.66 -55.83
CA ASN A 458 -9.13 10.33 -54.97
C ASN A 458 -8.31 9.16 -55.53
N VAL A 459 -8.99 8.14 -56.07
CA VAL A 459 -8.32 7.00 -56.71
C VAL A 459 -7.49 7.46 -57.90
N ARG A 460 -8.05 8.30 -58.79
CA ARG A 460 -7.32 8.81 -59.94
C ARG A 460 -6.13 9.68 -59.53
N ALA A 461 -6.31 10.56 -58.55
CA ALA A 461 -5.20 11.36 -58.01
C ALA A 461 -4.06 10.46 -57.48
N ARG A 462 -4.40 9.43 -56.70
CA ARG A 462 -3.39 8.47 -56.18
C ARG A 462 -2.72 7.67 -57.30
N ALA A 463 -3.48 7.12 -58.23
CA ALA A 463 -2.95 6.34 -59.35
C ALA A 463 -2.01 7.18 -60.24
N MET A 464 -2.36 8.45 -60.50
CA MET A 464 -1.49 9.38 -61.23
C MET A 464 -0.24 9.77 -60.44
N MET A 465 -0.35 10.03 -59.13
CA MET A 465 0.81 10.34 -58.28
C MET A 465 1.77 9.15 -58.13
N GLN A 466 1.24 7.93 -58.08
CA GLN A 466 2.03 6.72 -57.89
C GLN A 466 2.55 6.12 -59.21
N GLY A 467 2.00 6.53 -60.37
CA GLY A 467 2.34 5.97 -61.67
C GLY A 467 1.98 4.47 -61.81
N ALA A 468 1.06 3.97 -60.97
CA ALA A 468 0.72 2.57 -60.87
C ALA A 468 -0.79 2.38 -60.58
N PRO A 469 -1.37 1.20 -60.90
CA PRO A 469 -2.74 0.87 -60.52
C PRO A 469 -2.94 0.89 -59.00
N VAL A 470 -4.08 1.39 -58.53
CA VAL A 470 -4.42 1.50 -57.10
C VAL A 470 -5.67 0.68 -56.82
N ASP A 471 -5.63 -0.19 -55.82
CA ASP A 471 -6.81 -0.93 -55.36
C ASP A 471 -7.85 0.04 -54.80
N ALA A 472 -9.08 -0.14 -55.26
CA ALA A 472 -10.20 0.66 -54.83
C ALA A 472 -11.48 -0.17 -54.71
N ILE A 473 -12.37 0.28 -53.83
CA ILE A 473 -13.77 -0.17 -53.81
C ILE A 473 -14.61 1.02 -54.28
N LEU A 474 -15.48 0.83 -55.26
CA LEU A 474 -16.28 1.92 -55.86
C LEU A 474 -17.76 1.52 -55.96
N LEU A 475 -18.64 2.49 -55.70
CA LEU A 475 -20.06 2.43 -56.07
C LEU A 475 -20.22 2.96 -57.49
N VAL A 476 -20.77 2.14 -58.38
CA VAL A 476 -20.86 2.44 -59.81
C VAL A 476 -22.26 2.18 -60.36
N GLN A 477 -22.68 2.94 -61.36
CA GLN A 477 -23.82 2.66 -62.22
C GLN A 477 -23.28 2.42 -63.63
N ALA A 478 -23.54 1.24 -64.19
CA ALA A 478 -23.11 0.92 -65.55
C ALA A 478 -23.93 1.72 -66.58
N ASP A 479 -23.27 2.26 -67.60
CA ASP A 479 -23.92 2.92 -68.75
C ASP A 479 -24.04 1.97 -69.95
N GLY A 480 -23.22 0.92 -69.98
CA GLY A 480 -23.26 -0.15 -70.98
C GLY A 480 -23.54 -1.52 -70.37
N SER A 481 -23.70 -2.51 -71.25
CA SER A 481 -23.78 -3.92 -70.88
C SER A 481 -22.60 -4.69 -71.44
N GLY A 482 -22.18 -5.76 -70.78
CA GLY A 482 -21.07 -6.61 -71.23
C GLY A 482 -20.02 -6.83 -70.14
N ARG A 483 -18.81 -7.18 -70.56
CA ARG A 483 -17.72 -7.57 -69.63
C ARG A 483 -16.41 -6.82 -69.84
N ALA A 484 -16.20 -6.22 -71.01
CA ALA A 484 -14.96 -5.53 -71.32
C ALA A 484 -15.24 -4.05 -71.58
N GLN A 485 -14.47 -3.18 -70.92
CA GLN A 485 -14.53 -1.73 -71.09
C GLN A 485 -15.96 -1.17 -71.02
N VAL A 486 -16.76 -1.65 -70.06
CA VAL A 486 -18.13 -1.19 -69.87
C VAL A 486 -18.08 0.20 -69.25
N PRO A 487 -18.56 1.25 -69.93
CA PRO A 487 -18.55 2.59 -69.40
C PRO A 487 -19.50 2.70 -68.21
N THR A 488 -19.15 3.55 -67.25
CA THR A 488 -20.02 3.88 -66.12
C THR A 488 -20.66 5.25 -66.31
N LYS A 489 -21.96 5.31 -66.01
CA LYS A 489 -22.75 6.54 -65.94
C LYS A 489 -22.40 7.31 -64.68
N TRP A 490 -22.15 6.57 -63.60
CA TRP A 490 -21.67 7.08 -62.34
C TRP A 490 -20.62 6.12 -61.76
N PRO A 491 -19.47 6.61 -61.26
CA PRO A 491 -18.90 7.89 -61.63
C PRO A 491 -18.68 7.95 -63.15
N GLY A 492 -18.73 9.14 -63.76
CA GLY A 492 -18.38 9.26 -65.19
C GLY A 492 -16.88 9.01 -65.43
N LYS A 493 -16.52 8.71 -66.69
CA LYS A 493 -15.11 8.52 -67.13
C LYS A 493 -14.40 7.39 -66.37
N LEU A 494 -15.11 6.29 -66.14
CA LEU A 494 -14.58 5.03 -65.64
C LEU A 494 -15.11 3.91 -66.54
N ASN A 495 -14.23 2.97 -66.86
CA ASN A 495 -14.54 1.78 -67.63
C ASN A 495 -14.26 0.56 -66.76
N LEU A 496 -15.19 -0.39 -66.76
CA LEU A 496 -15.12 -1.61 -65.97
C LEU A 496 -14.83 -2.81 -66.88
N THR A 497 -13.87 -3.62 -66.48
CA THR A 497 -13.62 -4.92 -67.10
C THR A 497 -13.83 -6.01 -66.06
N THR A 498 -14.83 -6.86 -66.27
CA THR A 498 -15.16 -7.99 -65.40
C THR A 498 -14.58 -9.30 -65.96
N PRO A 499 -14.05 -10.18 -65.11
CA PRO A 499 -13.46 -11.44 -65.52
C PRO A 499 -14.53 -12.46 -65.94
N LYS A 500 -14.10 -13.57 -66.57
CA LYS A 500 -15.01 -14.54 -67.19
C LYS A 500 -15.86 -15.33 -66.18
N ASP A 501 -15.39 -15.44 -64.96
CA ASP A 501 -16.01 -16.09 -63.81
C ASP A 501 -17.09 -15.23 -63.12
N GLN A 502 -17.17 -13.94 -63.43
CA GLN A 502 -18.18 -13.02 -62.87
C GLN A 502 -19.35 -12.74 -63.82
N PRO A 503 -20.52 -12.33 -63.31
CA PRO A 503 -21.64 -11.97 -64.16
C PRO A 503 -21.32 -10.76 -65.05
N ALA A 504 -21.97 -10.71 -66.22
CA ALA A 504 -21.86 -9.55 -67.11
C ALA A 504 -22.58 -8.34 -66.50
N LEU A 505 -22.03 -7.15 -66.71
CA LEU A 505 -22.65 -5.90 -66.31
C LEU A 505 -23.87 -5.62 -67.20
N SER A 506 -24.88 -4.99 -66.62
CA SER A 506 -26.12 -4.59 -67.27
C SER A 506 -26.27 -3.07 -67.18
N SER A 507 -26.57 -2.43 -68.32
CA SER A 507 -26.77 -0.98 -68.39
C SER A 507 -27.87 -0.52 -67.42
N GLY A 508 -27.66 0.63 -66.78
CA GLY A 508 -28.55 1.24 -65.80
C GLY A 508 -28.48 0.64 -64.39
N THR A 509 -27.83 -0.51 -64.22
CA THR A 509 -27.77 -1.21 -62.93
C THR A 509 -26.67 -0.64 -62.03
N TRP A 510 -26.94 -0.59 -60.73
CA TRP A 510 -25.98 -0.17 -59.71
C TRP A 510 -25.18 -1.38 -59.19
N TYR A 511 -23.89 -1.16 -58.99
CA TYR A 511 -22.96 -2.16 -58.53
C TYR A 511 -22.02 -1.61 -57.46
N LEU A 512 -21.63 -2.47 -56.54
CA LEU A 512 -20.44 -2.30 -55.72
C LEU A 512 -19.31 -3.12 -56.34
N VAL A 513 -18.21 -2.48 -56.71
CA VAL A 513 -17.06 -3.12 -57.37
C VAL A 513 -15.79 -2.93 -56.56
N GLN A 514 -14.93 -3.94 -56.52
CA GLN A 514 -13.60 -3.88 -55.92
C GLN A 514 -12.55 -4.33 -56.92
N GLY A 515 -11.39 -3.68 -56.95
CA GLY A 515 -10.25 -4.05 -57.76
C GLY A 515 -9.32 -2.89 -58.10
N PRO A 516 -8.22 -3.15 -58.82
CA PRO A 516 -7.24 -2.15 -59.18
C PRO A 516 -7.78 -1.22 -60.27
N VAL A 517 -7.58 0.08 -60.05
CA VAL A 517 -7.91 1.16 -60.98
C VAL A 517 -6.62 1.77 -61.52
N SER A 518 -6.51 1.85 -62.84
CA SER A 518 -5.42 2.53 -63.54
C SER A 518 -5.93 3.75 -64.31
N VAL A 519 -5.06 4.73 -64.54
CA VAL A 519 -5.38 5.93 -65.32
C VAL A 519 -4.41 5.99 -66.50
N PRO A 520 -4.90 6.01 -67.75
CA PRO A 520 -4.02 6.13 -68.91
C PRO A 520 -3.20 7.41 -68.89
N GLU A 521 -1.94 7.34 -69.33
CA GLU A 521 -1.01 8.49 -69.32
C GLU A 521 -1.29 9.49 -70.46
N LYS A 522 -2.05 9.09 -71.49
CA LYS A 522 -2.28 9.88 -72.70
C LYS A 522 -3.74 10.34 -72.80
N GLY A 523 -3.93 11.59 -73.22
CA GLY A 523 -5.23 12.20 -73.49
C GLY A 523 -5.60 13.29 -72.49
N ASP A 524 -6.51 14.19 -72.89
CA ASP A 524 -7.11 15.17 -71.98
C ASP A 524 -8.21 14.48 -71.15
N PHE A 525 -7.90 14.22 -69.88
CA PHE A 525 -8.77 13.53 -68.92
C PHE A 525 -9.31 12.16 -69.40
N PRO A 526 -8.43 11.18 -69.66
CA PRO A 526 -8.83 9.85 -70.14
C PRO A 526 -9.68 9.11 -69.10
N ALA A 527 -10.54 8.21 -69.56
CA ALA A 527 -11.32 7.35 -68.67
C ALA A 527 -10.37 6.47 -67.85
N ALA A 528 -10.64 6.34 -66.56
CA ALA A 528 -9.94 5.37 -65.72
C ALA A 528 -10.41 3.95 -66.07
N GLU A 529 -9.53 2.97 -65.91
CA GLU A 529 -9.81 1.57 -66.22
C GLU A 529 -9.72 0.75 -64.93
N MET A 530 -10.81 0.08 -64.56
CA MET A 530 -10.87 -0.81 -63.41
C MET A 530 -10.99 -2.26 -63.85
N THR A 531 -10.08 -3.10 -63.35
CA THR A 531 -10.25 -4.55 -63.45
C THR A 531 -11.00 -5.03 -62.22
N VAL A 532 -12.24 -5.46 -62.40
CA VAL A 532 -13.13 -5.85 -61.30
C VAL A 532 -12.69 -7.21 -60.78
N GLN A 533 -12.34 -7.28 -59.50
CA GLN A 533 -12.04 -8.51 -58.77
C GLN A 533 -13.25 -9.03 -57.99
N THR A 534 -14.11 -8.13 -57.51
CA THR A 534 -15.35 -8.48 -56.83
C THR A 534 -16.48 -7.60 -57.34
N LEU A 535 -17.65 -8.18 -57.61
CA LEU A 535 -18.82 -7.50 -58.16
C LEU A 535 -20.07 -7.90 -57.38
N HIS A 536 -20.79 -6.90 -56.87
CA HIS A 536 -22.12 -7.09 -56.30
C HIS A 536 -23.14 -6.23 -57.04
N ALA A 537 -24.21 -6.86 -57.56
CA ALA A 537 -25.30 -6.18 -58.25
C ALA A 537 -26.39 -5.79 -57.25
N CYS A 538 -26.73 -4.50 -57.21
CA CYS A 538 -27.75 -4.00 -56.31
C CYS A 538 -29.14 -4.18 -56.92
N GLN A 539 -30.12 -4.54 -56.09
CA GLN A 539 -31.50 -4.77 -56.48
C GLN A 539 -32.31 -3.46 -56.54
N GLN A 540 -31.84 -2.39 -55.89
CA GLN A 540 -32.49 -1.08 -55.91
C GLN A 540 -31.55 0.02 -56.41
N ASP A 541 -32.14 1.09 -56.95
CA ASP A 541 -31.40 2.26 -57.42
C ASP A 541 -30.50 2.85 -56.33
N GLN A 542 -29.25 3.18 -56.71
CA GLN A 542 -28.21 3.68 -55.82
C GLN A 542 -27.90 2.72 -54.66
N CYS A 543 -28.13 1.42 -54.86
CA CYS A 543 -27.96 0.39 -53.84
C CYS A 543 -28.74 0.68 -52.55
N LYS A 544 -30.01 1.10 -52.65
CA LYS A 544 -30.88 1.30 -51.47
C LYS A 544 -31.15 0.02 -50.68
N ASP A 545 -30.99 -1.14 -51.29
CA ASP A 545 -31.06 -2.45 -50.66
C ASP A 545 -29.81 -2.78 -49.80
N ALA A 546 -28.73 -2.01 -49.96
CA ALA A 546 -27.55 -2.03 -49.11
C ALA A 546 -27.81 -1.32 -47.76
N GLU A 547 -29.01 -1.44 -47.19
CA GLU A 547 -29.32 -0.97 -45.83
C GLU A 547 -29.08 -2.07 -44.78
N ASP A 548 -28.91 -3.33 -45.20
CA ASP A 548 -28.57 -4.47 -44.35
C ASP A 548 -27.05 -4.79 -44.35
N PRO A 549 -26.31 -4.43 -43.28
CA PRO A 549 -24.86 -4.63 -43.22
C PRO A 549 -24.43 -6.12 -43.20
N GLN A 550 -25.31 -7.08 -42.88
CA GLN A 550 -24.94 -8.51 -42.91
C GLN A 550 -24.98 -9.10 -44.33
N ALA A 551 -25.97 -8.72 -45.15
CA ALA A 551 -26.10 -9.21 -46.52
C ALA A 551 -24.89 -8.86 -47.40
N LEU A 552 -24.20 -7.76 -47.08
CA LEU A 552 -23.11 -7.25 -47.90
C LEU A 552 -21.71 -7.62 -47.43
N LEU A 553 -21.50 -7.83 -46.13
CA LEU A 553 -20.29 -8.51 -45.64
C LEU A 553 -20.15 -9.91 -46.27
N ALA A 554 -21.27 -10.60 -46.47
CA ALA A 554 -21.30 -11.88 -47.18
C ALA A 554 -20.98 -11.75 -48.69
N ALA A 555 -21.31 -10.62 -49.31
CA ALA A 555 -21.09 -10.38 -50.74
C ALA A 555 -19.68 -9.88 -51.09
N LEU A 556 -18.98 -9.26 -50.12
CA LEU A 556 -17.62 -8.75 -50.27
C LEU A 556 -16.52 -9.72 -49.79
N GLN A 557 -16.89 -10.83 -49.15
CA GLN A 557 -15.93 -11.92 -48.94
C GLN A 557 -15.62 -12.56 -50.29
N PRO A 558 -14.34 -12.79 -50.62
CA PRO A 558 -14.02 -13.59 -51.80
C PRO A 558 -14.72 -14.93 -51.62
N THR A 559 -15.56 -15.32 -52.59
CA THR A 559 -16.08 -16.66 -52.68
C THR A 559 -14.88 -17.60 -52.84
N VAL A 560 -14.37 -18.10 -51.71
CA VAL A 560 -13.52 -19.29 -51.70
C VAL A 560 -14.45 -20.40 -52.10
N THR A 561 -14.48 -20.69 -53.40
CA THR A 561 -15.13 -21.89 -53.91
C THR A 561 -14.29 -23.07 -53.42
N PRO A 562 -14.91 -24.15 -52.91
CA PRO A 562 -14.20 -25.32 -52.40
C PRO A 562 -13.32 -26.01 -53.44
#